data_AF-A0A0B7BRY2-F1
#
_entry.id   AF-A0A0B7BRY2-F1
#
_cell.length_a   1.000
_cell.length_b   1.000
_cell.length_c   1.000
_cell.angle_alpha   90.00
_cell.angle_beta   90.00
_cell.angle_gamma   90.00
#
_symmetry.space_group_name_H-M   'P 1'
#
loop_
_entity.id
_entity.type
_entity.pdbx_description
1 polymer ?
#
loop_
_entity_poly.entity_id
_entity_poly.type
_entity_poly.pdbx_seq_one_letter_code
_entity_poly.pdbx_strand_id
1 'polypeptide(L)'
;PYKSINDIAATAEIFIAEIDHILDYPRSMYPNTKLIGGSSASPAKPLDGDLKKFVDESKNGIIVFTFGGSVVDVPPHITSKLIAAFKQLDLGVIWKVNITSPD
;
A
#
# COMPACT_ATOMS: atom_id res chain seq x y z
N PRO A 1 -34.60 -3.46 11.61
CA PRO A 1 -34.03 -2.29 10.88
C PRO A 1 -32.51 -2.26 10.99
N TYR A 2 -31.80 -2.11 9.87
CA TYR A 2 -30.35 -1.94 9.88
C TYR A 2 -30.01 -0.54 10.40
N LYS A 3 -29.04 -0.45 11.31
CA LYS A 3 -28.49 0.82 11.79
C LYS A 3 -27.63 1.44 10.68
N SER A 4 -27.67 2.76 10.52
CA SER A 4 -26.74 3.43 9.62
C SER A 4 -25.31 3.35 10.18
N ILE A 5 -24.30 3.56 9.33
CA ILE A 5 -22.90 3.66 9.78
C ILE A 5 -22.76 4.75 10.86
N ASN A 6 -23.49 5.86 10.70
CA ASN A 6 -23.50 6.94 11.68
C ASN A 6 -24.10 6.51 13.03
N ASP A 7 -25.18 5.73 13.02
CA ASP A 7 -25.79 5.21 14.25
C ASP A 7 -24.86 4.21 14.95
N ILE A 8 -24.15 3.38 14.17
CA ILE A 8 -23.16 2.44 14.70
C ILE A 8 -22.01 3.21 15.35
N ALA A 9 -21.47 4.22 14.67
CA ALA A 9 -20.41 5.06 15.22
C ALA A 9 -20.89 5.81 16.48
N ALA A 10 -22.07 6.44 16.44
CA ALA A 10 -22.59 7.21 17.58
C ALA A 10 -22.87 6.36 18.81
N THR A 11 -23.17 5.07 18.64
CA THR A 11 -23.43 4.13 19.74
C THR A 11 -22.25 3.22 20.07
N ALA A 12 -21.08 3.43 19.45
CA ALA A 12 -19.90 2.63 19.68
C ALA A 12 -19.33 2.90 21.09
N GLU A 13 -19.22 1.83 21.89
CA GLU A 13 -18.60 1.90 23.21
C GLU A 13 -17.08 2.07 23.14
N ILE A 14 -16.45 1.52 22.10
CA ILE A 14 -15.01 1.58 21.86
C ILE A 14 -14.76 1.85 20.38
N PHE A 15 -13.77 2.70 20.09
CA PHE A 15 -13.21 2.85 18.76
C PHE A 15 -11.80 2.29 18.72
N ILE A 16 -11.55 1.32 17.84
CA ILE A 16 -10.20 0.83 17.54
C ILE A 16 -9.75 1.54 16.27
N ALA A 17 -8.70 2.35 16.38
CA ALA A 17 -8.18 3.13 15.28
C ALA A 17 -6.77 2.65 14.90
N GLU A 18 -6.59 2.33 13.62
CA GLU A 18 -5.28 1.97 13.07
C GLU A 18 -4.43 3.21 12.81
N ILE A 19 -3.97 3.80 13.90
CA ILE A 19 -3.18 5.03 13.92
C ILE A 19 -2.08 4.87 14.96
N ASP A 20 -0.91 5.40 14.66
CA ASP A 20 0.21 5.49 15.58
C ASP A 20 0.47 6.95 15.94
N HIS A 21 0.53 7.26 17.24
CA HIS A 21 0.74 8.61 17.75
C HIS A 21 2.12 9.20 17.42
N ILE A 22 3.09 8.36 17.08
CA ILE A 22 4.42 8.79 16.64
C ILE A 22 4.38 9.21 15.16
N LEU A 23 3.52 8.57 14.36
CA LEU A 23 3.44 8.75 12.91
C LEU A 23 2.32 9.71 12.46
N ASP A 24 1.46 10.14 13.38
CA ASP A 24 0.32 11.03 13.10
C ASP A 24 0.42 12.34 13.90
N TYR A 25 -0.32 13.36 13.44
CA TYR A 25 -0.39 14.64 14.11
C TYR A 25 -1.12 14.55 15.45
N PRO A 26 -0.71 15.35 16.45
CA PRO A 26 -1.41 15.40 17.73
C PRO A 26 -2.83 15.94 17.53
N ARG A 27 -3.82 15.17 17.97
CA ARG A 27 -5.23 15.55 17.92
C ARG A 27 -5.98 15.00 19.12
N SER A 28 -7.00 15.72 19.57
CA SER A 28 -7.88 15.24 20.63
C SER A 28 -8.62 13.98 20.18
N MET A 29 -8.64 12.98 21.05
CA MET A 29 -9.37 11.73 20.85
C MET A 29 -10.36 11.54 21.98
N TYR A 30 -11.47 10.86 21.69
CA TYR A 30 -12.42 10.50 22.74
C TYR A 30 -11.76 9.51 23.71
N PRO A 31 -12.11 9.54 25.00
CA PRO A 31 -11.54 8.62 26.00
C PRO A 31 -11.74 7.13 25.65
N ASN A 32 -12.75 6.82 24.84
CA ASN A 32 -13.06 5.47 24.40
C ASN A 32 -12.38 5.06 23.07
N THR A 33 -11.45 5.87 22.55
CA THR A 33 -10.63 5.52 21.38
C THR A 33 -9.33 4.85 21.81
N LYS A 34 -9.00 3.72 21.18
CA LYS A 34 -7.74 2.98 21.33
C LYS A 34 -6.98 3.00 20.01
N LEU A 35 -5.78 3.56 20.05
CA LEU A 35 -4.83 3.54 18.95
C LEU A 35 -4.08 2.21 18.96
N ILE A 36 -4.11 1.49 17.84
CA ILE A 36 -3.47 0.17 17.72
C ILE A 36 -2.32 0.13 16.71
N GLY A 37 -1.92 1.27 16.13
CA GLY A 37 -0.92 1.30 15.06
C GLY A 37 -1.47 0.64 13.80
N GLY A 38 -0.69 -0.20 13.12
CA GLY A 38 -1.16 -0.96 11.96
C GLY A 38 -1.58 -2.38 12.33
N SER A 39 -2.78 -2.81 11.93
CA SER A 39 -3.23 -4.20 12.18
C SER A 39 -2.74 -5.17 11.11
N SER A 40 -2.38 -4.66 9.94
CA SER A 40 -2.01 -5.47 8.77
C SER A 40 -0.56 -5.96 8.78
N ALA A 41 0.26 -5.46 9.71
CA ALA A 41 1.66 -5.85 9.79
C ALA A 41 1.80 -7.29 10.30
N SER A 42 2.55 -8.11 9.57
CA SER A 42 2.93 -9.46 9.97
C SER A 42 4.38 -9.72 9.54
N PRO A 43 5.08 -10.70 10.14
CA PRO A 43 6.41 -11.08 9.68
C PRO A 43 6.39 -11.39 8.18
N ALA A 44 7.29 -10.74 7.43
CA ALA A 44 7.39 -10.95 5.99
C ALA A 44 7.69 -12.42 5.68
N LYS A 45 6.94 -12.99 4.75
CA LYS A 45 7.25 -14.31 4.19
C LYS A 45 8.47 -14.19 3.27
N PRO A 46 9.33 -15.21 3.20
CA PRO A 46 10.42 -15.21 2.23
C PRO A 46 9.86 -15.10 0.81
N LEU A 47 10.56 -14.36 -0.06
CA LEU A 47 10.26 -14.36 -1.48
C LEU A 47 10.58 -15.73 -2.08
N ASP A 48 9.80 -16.11 -3.09
CA ASP A 48 9.98 -17.34 -3.85
C ASP A 48 9.99 -17.08 -5.37
N GLY A 49 10.35 -18.12 -6.14
CA GLY A 49 10.30 -18.14 -7.59
C GLY A 49 11.02 -16.98 -8.28
N ASP A 50 10.37 -16.43 -9.31
CA ASP A 50 10.94 -15.40 -10.17
C ASP A 50 11.15 -14.07 -9.46
N LEU A 51 10.32 -13.73 -8.48
CA LEU A 51 10.49 -12.51 -7.70
C LEU A 51 11.74 -12.58 -6.82
N LYS A 52 12.00 -13.73 -6.18
CA LYS A 52 13.25 -13.91 -5.43
C LYS A 52 14.45 -13.77 -6.35
N LYS A 53 14.44 -14.45 -7.49
CA LYS A 53 15.53 -14.38 -8.46
C LYS A 53 15.77 -12.95 -8.94
N PHE A 54 14.71 -12.24 -9.33
CA PHE A 54 14.78 -10.85 -9.77
C PHE A 54 15.39 -9.92 -8.71
N VAL A 55 14.98 -10.08 -7.44
CA VAL A 55 15.49 -9.26 -6.33
C VAL A 55 16.95 -9.61 -6.01
N ASP A 56 17.30 -10.89 -5.95
CA ASP A 56 18.67 -11.34 -5.67
C ASP A 56 19.67 -10.94 -6.78
N GLU A 57 19.22 -10.89 -8.04
CA GLU A 57 20.06 -10.51 -9.19
C GLU A 57 20.21 -8.99 -9.36
N SER A 58 19.38 -8.20 -8.67
CA SER A 58 19.44 -6.74 -8.75
C SER A 58 20.70 -6.19 -8.06
N LYS A 59 21.51 -5.46 -8.81
CA LYS A 59 22.77 -4.86 -8.32
C LYS A 59 22.55 -3.50 -7.67
N ASN A 60 21.62 -2.72 -8.19
CA ASN A 60 21.45 -1.31 -7.86
C ASN A 60 20.23 -1.04 -6.97
N GLY A 61 19.41 -2.07 -6.73
CA GLY A 61 18.18 -1.98 -5.94
C GLY A 61 16.93 -2.15 -6.78
N ILE A 62 15.78 -2.10 -6.11
CA ILE A 62 14.47 -2.32 -6.74
C ILE A 62 13.46 -1.25 -6.33
N ILE A 63 12.48 -1.02 -7.21
CA ILE A 63 11.28 -0.23 -6.97
C ILE A 63 10.08 -1.18 -6.99
N VAL A 64 9.27 -1.16 -5.93
CA VAL A 64 7.95 -1.80 -5.90
C VAL A 64 6.90 -0.71 -6.06
N PHE A 65 6.19 -0.72 -7.18
CA PHE A 65 5.22 0.31 -7.51
C PHE A 65 3.80 -0.28 -7.63
N THR A 66 2.82 0.33 -6.97
CA THR A 66 1.40 -0.05 -7.05
C THR A 66 0.50 1.16 -6.78
N PHE A 67 -0.75 1.13 -7.28
CA PHE A 67 -1.80 2.07 -6.90
C PHE A 67 -2.77 1.48 -5.84
N GLY A 68 -2.29 0.55 -5.02
CA GLY A 68 -3.11 -0.17 -4.03
C GLY A 68 -3.87 -1.35 -4.61
N GLY A 69 -4.93 -1.78 -3.92
CA GLY A 69 -5.67 -3.01 -4.23
C GLY A 69 -6.41 -2.99 -5.57
N SER A 70 -7.10 -1.88 -5.87
CA SER A 70 -8.16 -1.84 -6.88
C SER A 70 -7.77 -1.26 -8.23
N VAL A 71 -6.66 -0.51 -8.31
CA VAL A 71 -6.26 0.19 -9.54
C VAL A 71 -5.14 -0.59 -10.21
N VAL A 72 -5.49 -1.33 -11.26
CA VAL A 72 -4.55 -2.04 -12.15
C VAL A 72 -4.65 -1.57 -13.59
N ASP A 73 -5.79 -1.01 -14.00
CA ASP A 73 -6.00 -0.45 -15.33
C ASP A 73 -5.64 1.04 -15.32
N VAL A 74 -4.38 1.32 -15.60
CA VAL A 74 -3.85 2.68 -15.62
C VAL A 74 -3.94 3.23 -17.05
N PRO A 75 -4.48 4.45 -17.27
CA PRO A 75 -4.64 5.02 -18.61
C PRO A 75 -3.32 5.00 -19.40
N PRO A 76 -3.33 4.64 -20.70
CA PRO A 76 -2.10 4.44 -21.49
C PRO A 76 -1.13 5.62 -21.43
N HIS A 77 -1.63 6.86 -21.48
CA HIS A 77 -0.80 8.06 -21.44
C HIS A 77 -0.07 8.26 -20.11
N ILE A 78 -0.61 7.76 -18.99
CA ILE A 78 0.07 7.75 -17.69
C ILE A 78 1.08 6.62 -17.66
N THR A 79 0.68 5.43 -18.12
CA THR A 79 1.55 4.25 -18.17
C THR A 79 2.80 4.49 -19.00
N SER A 80 2.67 5.08 -20.19
CA SER A 80 3.83 5.43 -21.03
C SER A 80 4.77 6.41 -20.34
N LYS A 81 4.24 7.39 -19.61
CA LYS A 81 5.06 8.36 -18.86
C LYS A 81 5.80 7.68 -17.70
N LEU A 82 5.13 6.80 -16.97
CA LEU A 82 5.75 6.04 -15.87
C LEU A 82 6.84 5.10 -16.38
N ILE A 83 6.59 4.35 -17.45
CA ILE A 83 7.60 3.49 -18.10
C ILE A 83 8.80 4.33 -18.54
N ALA A 84 8.56 5.46 -19.21
CA ALA A 84 9.64 6.34 -19.66
C ALA A 84 10.46 6.92 -18.49
N ALA A 85 9.82 7.21 -17.35
CA ALA A 85 10.50 7.64 -16.14
C ALA A 85 11.31 6.50 -15.50
N PHE A 86 10.74 5.30 -15.40
CA PHE A 86 11.42 4.12 -14.85
C PHE A 86 12.63 3.72 -15.68
N LYS A 87 12.56 3.81 -17.01
CA LYS A 87 13.70 3.53 -17.91
C LYS A 87 14.89 4.49 -17.74
N GLN A 88 14.69 5.64 -17.09
CA GLN A 88 15.78 6.57 -16.77
C GLN A 88 16.50 6.24 -15.45
N LEU A 89 15.95 5.31 -14.66
CA LEU A 89 16.52 4.89 -13.38
C LEU A 89 17.29 3.59 -13.58
N ASP A 90 18.47 3.50 -12.96
CA ASP A 90 19.26 2.27 -12.92
C ASP A 90 18.79 1.37 -11.75
N LEU A 91 17.50 1.02 -11.76
CA LEU A 91 16.83 0.22 -10.73
C LEU A 91 15.88 -0.79 -11.38
N GLY A 92 15.79 -2.01 -10.83
CA GLY A 92 14.77 -2.97 -11.24
C GLY A 92 13.38 -2.52 -10.80
N VAL A 93 12.33 -2.68 -11.62
CA VAL A 93 10.97 -2.26 -11.26
C VAL A 93 10.00 -3.44 -11.26
N ILE A 94 9.31 -3.62 -10.13
CA ILE A 94 8.16 -4.52 -9.99
C ILE A 94 6.92 -3.64 -9.92
N TRP A 95 6.03 -3.77 -10.90
CA TRP A 95 4.80 -3.00 -10.96
C TRP A 95 3.56 -3.89 -11.10
N LYS A 96 2.61 -3.78 -10.17
CA LYS A 96 1.28 -4.39 -10.33
C LYS A 96 0.40 -3.54 -11.25
N VAL A 97 0.22 -3.98 -12.49
CA VAL A 97 -0.54 -3.27 -13.54
C VAL A 97 -1.03 -4.24 -14.61
N ASN A 98 -2.13 -3.91 -15.29
CA ASN A 98 -2.65 -4.66 -16.43
C ASN A 98 -2.13 -4.11 -17.76
N ILE A 99 -0.83 -4.27 -17.99
CA ILE A 99 -0.19 -3.98 -19.28
C ILE A 99 0.78 -5.10 -19.62
N THR A 100 1.09 -5.24 -20.91
CA THR A 100 2.24 -6.03 -21.32
C THR A 100 3.51 -5.32 -20.88
N SER A 101 4.43 -6.08 -20.27
CA SER A 101 5.78 -5.57 -19.98
C SER A 101 6.37 -4.97 -21.26
N PRO A 102 6.92 -3.75 -21.23
CA PRO A 102 7.51 -3.11 -22.40
C PRO A 102 8.82 -3.77 -22.84
N ASP A 103 9.31 -4.73 -22.05
CA ASP A 103 10.48 -5.60 -22.30
C ASP A 103 10.11 -7.06 -22.00
#